data_AF-A0A068UUE4-F1
#
_entry.id   AF-A0A068UUE4-F1
#
_cell.length_a   1.000
_cell.length_b   1.000
_cell.length_c   1.000
_cell.angle_alpha   90.00
_cell.angle_beta   90.00
_cell.angle_gamma   90.00
#
_symmetry.space_group_name_H-M   'P 1'
#
loop_
_entity.id
_entity.type
_entity.pdbx_description
1 polymer ?
#
loop_
_entity_poly.entity_id
_entity_poly.type
_entity_poly.pdbx_seq_one_letter_code
_entity_poly.pdbx_strand_id
1 'polypeptide(L)'
;MLYAFNFSPAEGTRVEKNPPELASSNDSKKKLLILDLNGVLLSSAFTRMTRNRDFNFRPHCCEFLQVCLSYFEVAVWSSKLSHNIQPVLDSLSKKTNERLEQRLLFVWDQSRCTMTQTRLRKNPDKTVMFKDLKRVWGEYKSYNSCNTILVDDSPYKSVLNSPFNAIFPTSYTCYTVEDNYLDPEGDFVGHLKKLARADNVQDFIKQNRFGQSPVTEGSVDWNFYVNVVSKLGLQNTAKQVTRKREAPNIYPPEVFRCIHVQDYVDNSSFRFFDS
;
A
#
# COMPACT_ATOMS: atom_id res chain seq x y z
N MET A 1 7.69 27.70 -73.78
CA MET A 1 9.06 28.22 -73.84
C MET A 1 9.17 29.36 -72.86
N LEU A 2 10.02 29.23 -71.84
CA LEU A 2 10.96 30.28 -71.38
C LEU A 2 11.76 29.71 -70.21
N TYR A 3 13.08 29.83 -70.36
CA TYR A 3 14.13 29.23 -69.55
C TYR A 3 14.28 29.92 -68.20
N ALA A 4 14.71 29.13 -67.21
CA ALA A 4 15.15 29.57 -65.89
C ALA A 4 16.45 30.39 -65.96
N PHE A 5 16.60 31.35 -65.03
CA PHE A 5 17.87 32.01 -64.71
C PHE A 5 18.31 31.63 -63.28
N ASN A 6 19.48 30.99 -63.24
CA ASN A 6 20.56 30.91 -62.25
C ASN A 6 20.39 31.56 -60.85
N PHE A 7 20.84 30.88 -59.79
CA PHE A 7 22.23 31.02 -59.26
C PHE A 7 22.54 30.05 -58.09
N SER A 8 23.83 29.73 -57.97
CA SER A 8 24.53 28.78 -57.10
C SER A 8 24.42 29.06 -55.58
N PRO A 9 24.55 28.04 -54.70
CA PRO A 9 24.53 28.23 -53.25
C PRO A 9 25.90 28.61 -52.68
N ALA A 10 25.91 29.43 -51.64
CA ALA A 10 27.07 29.74 -50.82
C ALA A 10 27.19 28.73 -49.66
N GLU A 11 28.44 28.36 -49.35
CA GLU A 11 28.85 27.47 -48.27
C GLU A 11 28.53 28.04 -46.88
N GLY A 12 28.13 27.16 -45.96
CA GLY A 12 27.90 27.47 -44.55
C GLY A 12 28.19 26.26 -43.66
N THR A 13 29.43 26.22 -43.17
CA THR A 13 29.98 25.55 -41.97
C THR A 13 29.10 24.54 -41.19
N ARG A 14 29.59 23.30 -41.15
CA ARG A 14 29.17 22.17 -40.31
C ARG A 14 29.50 22.42 -38.82
N VAL A 15 28.48 22.56 -37.99
CA VAL A 15 28.59 22.45 -36.52
C VAL A 15 28.17 21.05 -36.13
N GLU A 16 29.13 20.21 -35.75
CA GLU A 16 28.84 18.93 -35.09
C GLU A 16 28.30 19.22 -33.69
N LYS A 17 26.97 19.11 -33.53
CA LYS A 17 26.36 19.02 -32.21
C LYS A 17 26.52 17.58 -31.73
N ASN A 18 27.34 17.39 -30.70
CA ASN A 18 27.38 16.16 -29.93
C ASN A 18 25.94 15.80 -29.48
N PRO A 19 25.56 14.51 -29.49
CA PRO A 19 24.26 14.09 -29.00
C PRO A 19 24.08 14.54 -27.54
N PRO A 20 22.87 14.93 -27.11
CA PRO A 20 22.63 15.21 -25.71
C PRO A 20 22.91 13.94 -24.91
N GLU A 21 23.87 14.06 -24.00
CA GLU A 21 24.16 13.14 -22.93
C GLU A 21 22.83 12.71 -22.29
N LEU A 22 22.47 11.44 -22.50
CA LEU A 22 21.25 10.84 -21.97
C LEU A 22 21.39 10.85 -20.44
N ALA A 23 20.84 11.90 -19.82
CA ALA A 23 20.70 12.00 -18.39
C ALA A 23 20.06 10.70 -17.89
N SER A 24 20.79 10.01 -17.02
CA SER A 24 20.42 8.73 -16.43
C SER A 24 19.01 8.80 -15.85
N SER A 25 18.07 8.09 -16.46
CA SER A 25 16.84 7.72 -15.75
C SER A 25 17.27 6.81 -14.61
N ASN A 26 17.30 7.33 -13.38
CA ASN A 26 17.05 6.48 -12.22
C ASN A 26 15.64 5.92 -12.42
N ASP A 27 15.53 4.82 -13.18
CA ASP A 27 14.29 4.12 -13.47
C ASP A 27 13.87 3.43 -12.18
N SER A 28 13.32 4.21 -11.26
CA SER A 28 12.85 3.71 -9.99
C SER A 28 11.69 2.77 -10.31
N LYS A 29 11.96 1.47 -10.26
CA LYS A 29 10.97 0.42 -10.47
C LYS A 29 9.68 0.73 -9.71
N LYS A 30 8.53 0.63 -10.38
CA LYS A 30 7.21 0.85 -9.78
C LYS A 30 7.07 0.05 -8.48
N LYS A 31 6.39 0.63 -7.50
CA LYS A 31 6.02 -0.07 -6.25
C LYS A 31 5.06 -1.22 -6.56
N LEU A 32 5.05 -2.24 -5.73
CA LEU A 32 4.13 -3.38 -5.84
C LEU A 32 2.84 -3.11 -5.08
N LEU A 33 1.72 -3.15 -5.79
CA LEU A 33 0.36 -3.12 -5.24
C LEU A 33 -0.26 -4.51 -5.38
N ILE A 34 -0.56 -5.16 -4.25
CA ILE A 34 -1.19 -6.47 -4.21
C ILE A 34 -2.67 -6.29 -3.83
N LEU A 35 -3.57 -6.76 -4.68
CA LEU A 35 -5.02 -6.62 -4.49
C LEU A 35 -5.64 -7.95 -4.06
N ASP A 36 -6.43 -7.93 -2.98
CA ASP A 36 -7.44 -8.97 -2.74
C ASP A 36 -8.58 -8.82 -3.76
N LEU A 37 -9.31 -9.91 -4.01
CA LEU A 37 -10.45 -9.89 -4.93
C LEU A 37 -11.76 -9.62 -4.19
N ASN A 38 -12.16 -10.55 -3.33
CA ASN A 38 -13.48 -10.51 -2.70
C ASN A 38 -13.50 -9.47 -1.57
N GLY A 39 -14.47 -8.55 -1.61
CA GLY A 39 -14.59 -7.44 -0.67
C GLY A 39 -13.80 -6.19 -1.09
N VAL A 40 -12.86 -6.31 -2.04
CA VAL A 40 -12.12 -5.17 -2.61
C VAL A 40 -12.62 -4.86 -4.02
N LEU A 41 -12.43 -5.77 -4.97
CA LEU A 41 -12.79 -5.57 -6.39
C LEU A 41 -14.20 -6.05 -6.74
N LEU A 42 -14.72 -7.01 -5.97
CA LEU A 42 -16.04 -7.61 -6.21
C LEU A 42 -16.62 -8.24 -4.96
N SER A 43 -17.92 -8.53 -5.01
CA SER A 43 -18.59 -9.41 -4.06
C SER A 43 -19.15 -10.63 -4.79
N SER A 44 -18.80 -11.82 -4.31
CA SER A 44 -19.40 -13.05 -4.81
C SER A 44 -20.75 -13.25 -4.12
N ALA A 45 -21.83 -12.79 -4.76
CA ALA A 45 -23.17 -13.23 -4.43
C ALA A 45 -23.34 -14.64 -5.01
N PHE A 46 -23.33 -15.67 -4.16
CA PHE A 46 -23.68 -17.01 -4.62
C PHE A 46 -25.21 -17.09 -4.72
N THR A 47 -25.79 -16.56 -5.79
CA THR A 47 -27.19 -16.87 -6.09
C THR A 47 -27.22 -18.22 -6.79
N ARG A 48 -27.85 -19.23 -6.18
CA ARG A 48 -28.04 -20.58 -6.76
C ARG A 48 -28.88 -20.58 -8.05
N MET A 49 -29.27 -19.41 -8.56
CA MET A 49 -30.34 -19.24 -9.55
C MET A 49 -29.87 -18.87 -10.95
N THR A 50 -28.61 -18.50 -11.18
CA THR A 50 -28.13 -18.15 -12.54
C THR A 50 -26.97 -19.05 -12.95
N ARG A 51 -27.11 -19.72 -14.10
CA ARG A 51 -26.02 -20.47 -14.75
C ARG A 51 -24.87 -19.56 -15.21
N ASN A 52 -25.10 -18.25 -15.25
CA ASN A 52 -24.07 -17.23 -15.37
C ASN A 52 -23.61 -16.80 -13.97
N ARG A 53 -22.30 -16.95 -13.70
CA ARG A 53 -21.67 -16.32 -12.54
C ARG A 53 -21.65 -14.81 -12.79
N ASP A 54 -22.73 -14.13 -12.46
CA ASP A 54 -22.74 -12.67 -12.48
C ASP A 54 -21.89 -12.19 -11.29
N PHE A 55 -20.65 -11.80 -11.59
CA PHE A 55 -19.79 -11.16 -10.62
C PHE A 55 -20.31 -9.75 -10.35
N ASN A 56 -20.67 -9.49 -9.10
CA ASN A 56 -20.97 -8.13 -8.65
C ASN A 56 -19.64 -7.43 -8.44
N PHE A 57 -19.08 -6.86 -9.52
CA PHE A 57 -17.91 -6.02 -9.42
C PHE A 57 -18.25 -4.75 -8.65
N ARG A 58 -17.32 -4.30 -7.81
CA ARG A 58 -17.45 -3.03 -7.12
C ARG A 58 -17.51 -1.91 -8.17
N PRO A 59 -18.36 -0.88 -8.01
CA PRO A 59 -18.42 0.21 -8.98
C PRO A 59 -17.02 0.79 -9.26
N HIS A 60 -16.77 1.18 -10.51
CA HIS A 60 -15.49 1.68 -11.02
C HIS A 60 -14.32 0.68 -11.03
N CYS A 61 -14.56 -0.62 -10.81
CA CYS A 61 -13.49 -1.62 -10.71
C CYS A 61 -12.56 -1.68 -11.94
N CYS A 62 -13.08 -1.51 -13.16
CA CYS A 62 -12.27 -1.58 -14.37
C CYS A 62 -11.35 -0.36 -14.49
N GLU A 63 -11.89 0.83 -14.28
CA GLU A 63 -11.19 2.10 -14.32
C GLU A 63 -10.13 2.17 -13.21
N PHE A 64 -10.48 1.72 -12.01
CA PHE A 64 -9.58 1.55 -10.89
C PHE A 64 -8.37 0.68 -11.25
N LEU A 65 -8.60 -0.51 -11.82
CA LEU A 65 -7.52 -1.41 -12.23
C LEU A 65 -6.59 -0.76 -13.25
N GLN A 66 -7.12 0.01 -14.20
CA GLN A 66 -6.30 0.74 -15.17
C GLN A 66 -5.43 1.81 -14.50
N VAL A 67 -5.98 2.53 -13.53
CA VAL A 67 -5.19 3.46 -12.71
C VAL A 67 -4.09 2.71 -11.96
N CYS A 68 -4.41 1.61 -11.27
CA CYS A 68 -3.44 0.80 -10.54
C CYS A 68 -2.28 0.36 -11.44
N LEU A 69 -2.56 -0.19 -12.63
CA LEU A 69 -1.55 -0.65 -13.58
C LEU A 69 -0.68 0.50 -14.13
N SER A 70 -1.24 1.72 -14.19
CA SER A 70 -0.49 2.90 -14.63
C SER A 70 0.55 3.35 -13.59
N TYR A 71 0.24 3.20 -12.30
CA TYR A 71 1.07 3.70 -11.19
C TYR A 71 1.94 2.64 -10.48
N PHE A 72 1.54 1.39 -10.54
CA PHE A 72 2.14 0.29 -9.79
C PHE A 72 2.49 -0.89 -10.69
N GLU A 73 3.41 -1.73 -10.21
CA GLU A 73 3.39 -3.14 -10.57
C GLU A 73 2.23 -3.78 -9.80
N VAL A 74 1.30 -4.44 -10.48
CA VAL A 74 0.07 -4.93 -9.85
C VAL A 74 0.10 -6.45 -9.76
N ALA A 75 -0.34 -6.98 -8.62
CA ALA A 75 -0.54 -8.41 -8.43
C ALA A 75 -1.88 -8.68 -7.76
N VAL A 76 -2.40 -9.90 -7.94
CA VAL A 76 -3.59 -10.38 -7.26
C VAL A 76 -3.18 -11.43 -6.23
N TRP A 77 -3.73 -11.33 -5.02
CA TRP A 77 -3.62 -12.39 -4.02
C TRP A 77 -4.98 -12.60 -3.38
N SER A 78 -5.64 -13.71 -3.68
CA SER A 78 -6.99 -14.03 -3.20
C SER A 78 -6.98 -15.19 -2.22
N SER A 79 -7.86 -15.16 -1.21
CA SER A 79 -8.10 -16.30 -0.31
C SER A 79 -9.10 -17.33 -0.88
N LYS A 80 -9.31 -17.34 -2.20
CA LYS A 80 -10.14 -18.32 -2.92
C LYS A 80 -9.26 -19.38 -3.60
N LEU A 81 -9.84 -20.52 -3.93
CA LEU A 81 -9.23 -21.50 -4.83
C LEU A 81 -9.04 -20.93 -6.23
N SER A 82 -7.95 -21.31 -6.92
CA SER A 82 -7.64 -20.87 -8.28
C SER A 82 -8.81 -20.97 -9.27
N HIS A 83 -9.58 -22.07 -9.25
CA HIS A 83 -10.74 -22.25 -10.14
C HIS A 83 -11.89 -21.24 -9.92
N ASN A 84 -11.89 -20.52 -8.79
CA ASN A 84 -12.83 -19.43 -8.52
C ASN A 84 -12.26 -18.05 -8.85
N ILE A 85 -10.94 -17.96 -9.03
CA ILE A 85 -10.24 -16.74 -9.42
C ILE A 85 -10.26 -16.60 -10.94
N GLN A 86 -9.97 -17.68 -11.69
CA GLN A 86 -9.85 -17.60 -13.14
C GLN A 86 -11.09 -16.99 -13.83
N PRO A 87 -12.34 -17.38 -13.50
CA PRO A 87 -13.50 -16.79 -14.16
C PRO A 87 -13.71 -15.30 -13.84
N VAL A 88 -13.22 -14.82 -12.68
CA VAL A 88 -13.23 -13.39 -12.34
C VAL A 88 -12.28 -12.64 -13.27
N LEU A 89 -11.05 -13.16 -13.43
CA LEU A 89 -10.05 -12.55 -14.30
C LEU A 89 -10.49 -12.56 -15.75
N ASP A 90 -11.07 -13.67 -16.24
CA ASP A 90 -11.66 -13.74 -17.59
C ASP A 90 -12.75 -12.68 -17.79
N SER A 91 -13.58 -12.45 -16.78
CA SER A 91 -14.65 -11.44 -16.83
C SER A 91 -14.10 -10.02 -16.85
N LEU A 92 -13.09 -9.73 -16.02
CA LEU A 92 -12.38 -8.44 -16.02
C LEU A 92 -11.67 -8.21 -17.36
N SER A 93 -10.92 -9.18 -17.85
CA SER A 93 -10.21 -9.14 -19.14
C SER A 93 -11.17 -8.82 -20.30
N LYS A 94 -12.36 -9.44 -20.31
CA LYS A 94 -13.42 -9.11 -21.29
C LYS A 94 -13.94 -7.68 -21.14
N LYS A 95 -14.18 -7.22 -19.91
CA LYS A 95 -14.70 -5.86 -19.64
C LYS A 95 -13.68 -4.77 -19.97
N THR A 96 -12.39 -5.02 -19.75
CA THR A 96 -11.32 -4.07 -20.06
C THR A 96 -10.81 -4.19 -21.50
N ASN A 97 -11.25 -5.20 -22.26
CA ASN A 97 -10.71 -5.55 -23.58
C ASN A 97 -9.18 -5.74 -23.58
N GLU A 98 -8.65 -6.33 -22.50
CA GLU A 98 -7.22 -6.57 -22.30
C GLU A 98 -7.01 -7.94 -21.67
N ARG A 99 -5.85 -8.57 -21.92
CA ARG A 99 -5.48 -9.80 -21.21
C ARG A 99 -4.86 -9.47 -19.86
N LEU A 100 -5.71 -9.29 -18.85
CA LEU A 100 -5.32 -8.77 -17.53
C LEU A 100 -4.18 -9.58 -16.90
N GLU A 101 -4.21 -10.91 -16.99
CA GLU A 101 -3.20 -11.78 -16.40
C GLU A 101 -1.80 -11.58 -16.97
N GLN A 102 -1.67 -11.10 -18.21
CA GLN A 102 -0.37 -10.75 -18.79
C GLN A 102 0.16 -9.40 -18.27
N ARG A 103 -0.71 -8.58 -17.69
CA ARG A 103 -0.36 -7.27 -17.09
C ARG A 103 -0.12 -7.37 -15.58
N LEU A 104 -0.44 -8.50 -14.96
CA LEU A 104 -0.22 -8.73 -13.54
C LEU A 104 1.12 -9.42 -13.32
N LEU A 105 1.87 -8.98 -12.31
CA LEU A 105 3.12 -9.62 -11.88
C LEU A 105 2.88 -11.08 -11.45
N PHE A 106 1.79 -11.31 -10.72
CA PHE A 106 1.33 -12.65 -10.35
C PHE A 106 -0.14 -12.67 -9.97
N VAL A 107 -0.69 -13.89 -9.98
CA VAL A 107 -2.00 -14.22 -9.43
C VAL A 107 -1.80 -15.35 -8.43
N TRP A 108 -1.98 -15.05 -7.14
CA TRP A 108 -1.89 -16.01 -6.05
C TRP A 108 -3.27 -16.35 -5.50
N ASP A 109 -3.48 -17.64 -5.26
CA ASP A 109 -4.70 -18.17 -4.68
C ASP A 109 -4.51 -18.53 -3.20
N GLN A 110 -5.52 -19.18 -2.60
CA GLN A 110 -5.47 -19.54 -1.19
C GLN A 110 -4.30 -20.47 -0.82
N SER A 111 -3.77 -21.26 -1.76
CA SER A 111 -2.63 -22.17 -1.49
C SER A 111 -1.37 -21.39 -1.12
N ARG A 112 -1.30 -20.12 -1.52
CA ARG A 112 -0.20 -19.21 -1.21
C ARG A 112 -0.38 -18.50 0.13
N CYS A 113 -1.57 -18.56 0.73
CA CYS A 113 -1.82 -18.06 2.09
C CYS A 113 -1.19 -18.96 3.17
N THR A 114 -0.95 -18.42 4.35
CA THR A 114 -0.69 -19.19 5.56
C THR A 114 -2.03 -19.67 6.11
N MET A 115 -2.39 -20.91 5.76
CA MET A 115 -3.62 -21.55 6.25
C MET A 115 -3.46 -22.00 7.71
N THR A 116 -4.56 -21.94 8.46
CA THR A 116 -4.61 -22.38 9.86
C THR A 116 -5.67 -23.47 10.02
N GLN A 117 -5.83 -24.03 11.23
CA GLN A 117 -6.96 -24.90 11.56
C GLN A 117 -8.05 -24.17 12.35
N THR A 118 -7.88 -22.87 12.63
CA THR A 118 -8.80 -22.11 13.47
C THR A 118 -9.89 -21.46 12.62
N ARG A 119 -11.16 -21.60 13.01
CA ARG A 119 -12.30 -20.95 12.35
C ARG A 119 -12.43 -19.48 12.72
N LEU A 120 -12.93 -18.65 11.81
CA LEU A 120 -13.22 -17.24 12.10
C LEU A 120 -14.41 -17.13 13.05
N ARG A 121 -14.32 -16.24 14.06
CA ARG A 121 -15.41 -16.01 15.02
C ARG A 121 -16.69 -15.51 14.35
N LYS A 122 -16.57 -14.58 13.40
CA LYS A 122 -17.71 -13.97 12.70
C LYS A 122 -18.28 -14.85 11.58
N ASN A 123 -17.55 -15.88 11.14
CA ASN A 123 -17.97 -16.78 10.07
C ASN A 123 -17.31 -18.17 10.28
N PRO A 124 -17.92 -19.04 11.09
CA PRO A 124 -17.33 -20.33 11.46
C PRO A 124 -17.08 -21.29 10.30
N ASP A 125 -17.74 -21.11 9.16
CA ASP A 125 -17.52 -21.92 7.95
C ASP A 125 -16.15 -21.62 7.32
N LYS A 126 -15.59 -20.44 7.60
CA LYS A 126 -14.31 -19.98 7.07
C LYS A 126 -13.20 -20.17 8.09
N THR A 127 -12.06 -20.59 7.58
CA THR A 127 -10.83 -20.74 8.36
C THR A 127 -10.02 -19.45 8.32
N VAL A 128 -9.31 -19.14 9.41
CA VAL A 128 -8.35 -18.03 9.45
C VAL A 128 -7.22 -18.34 8.46
N MET A 129 -6.92 -17.38 7.59
CA MET A 129 -5.81 -17.42 6.64
C MET A 129 -5.07 -16.09 6.72
N PHE A 130 -3.74 -16.12 6.66
CA PHE A 130 -2.90 -14.93 6.62
C PHE A 130 -2.19 -14.79 5.28
N LYS A 131 -1.94 -13.56 4.84
CA LYS A 131 -1.16 -13.23 3.64
C LYS A 131 0.19 -12.68 4.08
N ASP A 132 1.19 -13.56 4.20
CA ASP A 132 2.53 -13.20 4.66
C ASP A 132 3.37 -12.63 3.51
N LEU A 133 3.62 -11.32 3.53
CA LEU A 133 4.40 -10.62 2.50
C LEU A 133 5.84 -11.12 2.40
N LYS A 134 6.38 -11.79 3.43
CA LYS A 134 7.71 -12.42 3.34
C LYS A 134 7.75 -13.51 2.27
N ARG A 135 6.63 -14.16 1.95
CA ARG A 135 6.53 -15.10 0.82
C ARG A 135 6.73 -14.37 -0.51
N VAL A 136 6.13 -13.19 -0.66
CA VAL A 136 6.29 -12.35 -1.85
C VAL A 136 7.74 -11.91 -2.00
N TRP A 137 8.34 -11.37 -0.94
CA TRP A 137 9.75 -10.94 -0.94
C TRP A 137 10.72 -12.12 -1.05
N GLY A 138 10.25 -13.33 -0.74
CA GLY A 138 10.93 -14.60 -0.98
C GLY A 138 11.13 -14.88 -2.46
N GLU A 139 10.12 -14.64 -3.29
CA GLU A 139 10.13 -14.97 -4.74
C GLU A 139 10.44 -13.77 -5.63
N TYR A 140 10.00 -12.57 -5.24
CA TYR A 140 10.17 -11.34 -6.02
C TYR A 140 11.14 -10.38 -5.31
N LYS A 141 12.44 -10.62 -5.48
CA LYS A 141 13.53 -9.95 -4.73
C LYS A 141 13.64 -8.43 -4.92
N SER A 142 13.04 -7.88 -5.98
CA SER A 142 12.97 -6.43 -6.17
C SER A 142 11.99 -5.74 -5.21
N TYR A 143 11.18 -6.50 -4.47
CA TYR A 143 10.17 -5.97 -3.57
C TYR A 143 10.48 -6.32 -2.10
N ASN A 144 10.18 -5.38 -1.22
CA ASN A 144 10.37 -5.44 0.21
C ASN A 144 9.35 -4.54 0.94
N SER A 145 9.52 -4.34 2.24
CA SER A 145 8.63 -3.53 3.06
C SER A 145 8.54 -2.06 2.62
N CYS A 146 9.56 -1.50 2.00
CA CYS A 146 9.58 -0.07 1.63
C CYS A 146 8.85 0.21 0.31
N ASN A 147 8.54 -0.81 -0.50
CA ASN A 147 7.94 -0.64 -1.82
C ASN A 147 6.79 -1.61 -2.14
N THR A 148 6.23 -2.29 -1.13
CA THR A 148 5.09 -3.22 -1.29
C THR A 148 3.90 -2.80 -0.44
N ILE A 149 2.71 -2.75 -1.01
CA ILE A 149 1.46 -2.48 -0.30
C ILE A 149 0.41 -3.55 -0.62
N LEU A 150 -0.24 -4.09 0.41
CA LEU A 150 -1.36 -5.02 0.30
C LEU A 150 -2.68 -4.29 0.50
N VAL A 151 -3.65 -4.47 -0.39
CA VAL A 151 -5.01 -3.97 -0.23
C VAL A 151 -5.94 -5.16 -0.01
N ASP A 152 -6.49 -5.27 1.19
CA ASP A 152 -7.33 -6.38 1.61
C ASP A 152 -8.44 -5.86 2.51
N ASP A 153 -9.68 -6.32 2.34
CA ASP A 153 -10.82 -5.83 3.14
C ASP A 153 -10.81 -6.34 4.59
N SER A 154 -9.95 -7.32 4.88
CA SER A 154 -9.92 -8.08 6.12
C SER A 154 -8.63 -7.82 6.90
N PRO A 155 -8.63 -6.87 7.87
CA PRO A 155 -7.44 -6.50 8.65
C PRO A 155 -6.63 -7.66 9.21
N TYR A 156 -7.30 -8.71 9.68
CA TYR A 156 -6.63 -9.86 10.27
C TYR A 156 -5.71 -10.63 9.31
N LYS A 157 -5.99 -10.62 8.00
CA LYS A 157 -5.17 -11.37 7.03
C LYS A 157 -3.74 -10.84 6.96
N SER A 158 -3.50 -9.61 7.40
CA SER A 158 -2.18 -8.97 7.40
C SER A 158 -1.47 -8.98 8.76
N VAL A 159 -1.96 -9.74 9.76
CA VAL A 159 -1.36 -9.78 11.12
C VAL A 159 0.11 -10.21 11.14
N LEU A 160 0.57 -10.98 10.14
CA LEU A 160 1.97 -11.39 10.02
C LEU A 160 2.89 -10.31 9.44
N ASN A 161 2.32 -9.20 8.96
CA ASN A 161 3.04 -8.11 8.32
C ASN A 161 3.08 -6.86 9.22
N SER A 162 3.93 -5.90 8.87
CA SER A 162 3.84 -4.56 9.44
C SER A 162 2.45 -3.96 9.17
N PRO A 163 1.82 -3.27 10.13
CA PRO A 163 0.54 -2.58 9.93
C PRO A 163 0.63 -1.46 8.88
N PHE A 164 1.86 -1.08 8.48
CA PHE A 164 2.13 -0.04 7.49
C PHE A 164 2.40 -0.58 6.08
N ASN A 165 2.24 -1.90 5.87
CA ASN A 165 2.29 -2.53 4.54
C ASN A 165 0.92 -2.99 4.04
N ALA A 166 -0.16 -2.53 4.67
CA ALA A 166 -1.50 -2.82 4.22
C ALA A 166 -2.45 -1.62 4.34
N ILE A 167 -3.40 -1.53 3.41
CA ILE A 167 -4.57 -0.65 3.47
C ILE A 167 -5.81 -1.55 3.52
N PHE A 168 -6.79 -1.18 4.34
CA PHE A 168 -7.98 -2.00 4.56
C PHE A 168 -9.25 -1.27 4.12
N PRO A 169 -9.66 -1.37 2.85
CA PRO A 169 -10.93 -0.82 2.38
C PRO A 169 -12.12 -1.33 3.18
N THR A 170 -13.20 -0.54 3.22
CA THR A 170 -14.50 -1.08 3.64
C THR A 170 -14.90 -2.20 2.68
N SER A 171 -15.29 -3.35 3.24
CA SER A 171 -15.66 -4.53 2.46
C SER A 171 -16.88 -4.26 1.59
N TYR A 172 -16.77 -4.58 0.30
CA TYR A 172 -17.87 -4.46 -0.66
C TYR A 172 -18.77 -5.69 -0.65
N THR A 173 -20.08 -5.43 -0.65
CA THR A 173 -21.12 -6.47 -0.77
C THR A 173 -22.05 -6.13 -1.93
N CYS A 174 -22.70 -7.14 -2.53
CA CYS A 174 -23.70 -6.90 -3.57
C CYS A 174 -24.96 -6.17 -3.06
N TYR A 175 -25.10 -6.00 -1.74
CA TYR A 175 -26.19 -5.25 -1.12
C TYR A 175 -25.81 -3.79 -0.83
N THR A 176 -24.57 -3.40 -1.13
CA THR A 176 -24.12 -2.02 -0.97
C THR A 176 -24.72 -1.18 -2.12
N VAL A 177 -25.65 -0.29 -1.78
CA VAL A 177 -26.45 0.48 -2.76
C VAL A 177 -25.64 1.65 -3.36
N GLU A 178 -24.83 2.30 -2.55
CA GLU A 178 -23.99 3.43 -2.97
C GLU A 178 -22.54 3.13 -2.56
N ASP A 179 -21.70 2.83 -3.55
CA ASP A 179 -20.26 2.61 -3.35
C ASP A 179 -19.49 3.30 -4.47
N ASN A 180 -18.67 4.29 -4.11
CA ASN A 180 -17.74 4.97 -5.00
C ASN A 180 -16.29 4.81 -4.52
N TYR A 181 -16.01 3.77 -3.73
CA TYR A 181 -14.70 3.62 -3.07
C TYR A 181 -13.56 3.46 -4.08
N LEU A 182 -13.84 2.89 -5.26
CA LEU A 182 -12.87 2.71 -6.34
C LEU A 182 -12.95 3.78 -7.42
N ASP A 183 -13.72 4.85 -7.21
CA ASP A 183 -13.79 5.97 -8.17
C ASP A 183 -12.37 6.49 -8.47
N PRO A 184 -11.93 6.56 -9.75
CA PRO A 184 -10.63 7.06 -10.15
C PRO A 184 -10.28 8.45 -9.59
N GLU A 185 -11.29 9.28 -9.36
CA GLU A 185 -11.15 10.64 -8.81
C GLU A 185 -11.50 10.72 -7.32
N GLY A 186 -11.87 9.58 -6.71
CA GLY A 186 -12.18 9.47 -5.29
C GLY A 186 -10.93 9.41 -4.39
N ASP A 187 -11.16 9.60 -3.09
CA ASP A 187 -10.10 9.74 -2.08
C ASP A 187 -9.17 8.53 -2.00
N PHE A 188 -9.70 7.31 -2.14
CA PHE A 188 -8.88 6.11 -2.06
C PHE A 188 -7.89 6.02 -3.22
N VAL A 189 -8.34 6.30 -4.44
CA VAL A 189 -7.48 6.28 -5.62
C VAL A 189 -6.50 7.45 -5.58
N GLY A 190 -6.93 8.63 -5.13
CA GLY A 190 -6.05 9.76 -4.83
C GLY A 190 -4.96 9.39 -3.81
N HIS A 191 -5.31 8.64 -2.78
CA HIS A 191 -4.37 8.13 -1.78
C HIS A 191 -3.34 7.18 -2.38
N LEU A 192 -3.75 6.23 -3.22
CA LEU A 192 -2.84 5.33 -3.93
C LEU A 192 -1.94 6.09 -4.92
N LYS A 193 -2.48 7.06 -5.67
CA LYS A 193 -1.69 7.93 -6.57
C LYS A 193 -0.57 8.64 -5.80
N LYS A 194 -0.84 9.14 -4.59
CA LYS A 194 0.18 9.76 -3.71
C LYS A 194 1.20 8.73 -3.20
N LEU A 195 0.73 7.56 -2.74
CA LEU A 195 1.59 6.46 -2.28
C LEU A 195 2.58 5.99 -3.37
N ALA A 196 2.14 5.93 -4.63
CA ALA A 196 2.99 5.54 -5.76
C ALA A 196 4.25 6.41 -5.86
N ARG A 197 4.12 7.71 -5.53
CA ARG A 197 5.17 8.73 -5.61
C ARG A 197 6.01 8.86 -4.34
N ALA A 198 5.57 8.31 -3.22
CA ALA A 198 6.30 8.39 -1.96
C ALA A 198 7.62 7.61 -2.00
N ASP A 199 8.65 8.01 -1.26
CA ASP A 199 9.93 7.28 -1.27
C ASP A 199 9.81 5.92 -0.57
N ASN A 200 9.03 5.86 0.51
CA ASN A 200 8.85 4.67 1.34
C ASN A 200 7.37 4.44 1.67
N VAL A 201 6.88 3.24 1.37
CA VAL A 201 5.50 2.82 1.64
C VAL A 201 5.15 2.87 3.13
N GLN A 202 6.01 2.34 4.00
CA GLN A 202 5.69 2.27 5.43
C GLN A 202 5.58 3.66 6.06
N ASP A 203 6.52 4.55 5.74
CA ASP A 203 6.52 5.91 6.26
C ASP A 203 5.30 6.69 5.79
N PHE A 204 4.95 6.55 4.50
CA PHE A 204 3.76 7.18 3.93
C PHE A 204 2.49 6.70 4.61
N ILE A 205 2.27 5.38 4.75
CA ILE A 205 1.07 4.82 5.37
C ILE A 205 0.98 5.15 6.86
N LYS A 206 2.13 5.23 7.54
CA LYS A 206 2.17 5.64 8.96
C LYS A 206 1.66 7.07 9.16
N GLN A 207 1.99 7.98 8.24
CA GLN A 207 1.59 9.39 8.29
C GLN A 207 0.21 9.65 7.67
N ASN A 208 -0.18 8.83 6.69
CA ASN A 208 -1.39 9.01 5.90
C ASN A 208 -2.21 7.71 5.94
N ARG A 209 -2.83 7.39 7.08
CA ARG A 209 -3.66 6.18 7.17
C ARG A 209 -4.93 6.33 6.33
N PHE A 210 -5.36 5.23 5.72
CA PHE A 210 -6.60 5.16 4.95
C PHE A 210 -7.34 3.85 5.23
N GLY A 211 -8.68 3.90 5.28
CA GLY A 211 -9.53 2.73 5.52
C GLY A 211 -9.60 2.28 6.98
N GLN A 212 -9.95 1.00 7.19
CA GLN A 212 -10.10 0.37 8.49
C GLN A 212 -8.76 0.27 9.23
N SER A 213 -8.80 0.18 10.56
CA SER A 213 -7.59 0.01 11.36
C SER A 213 -7.02 -1.42 11.25
N PRO A 214 -5.68 -1.57 11.23
CA PRO A 214 -5.04 -2.88 11.35
C PRO A 214 -5.40 -3.54 12.69
N VAL A 215 -5.32 -4.88 12.71
CA VAL A 215 -5.31 -5.64 13.97
C VAL A 215 -3.97 -5.41 14.67
N THR A 216 -4.01 -4.74 15.82
CA THR A 216 -2.85 -4.37 16.64
C THR A 216 -3.09 -4.74 18.09
N GLU A 217 -2.10 -4.56 18.99
CA GLU A 217 -2.23 -4.92 20.42
C GLU A 217 -3.46 -4.31 21.12
N GLY A 218 -3.92 -3.12 20.68
CA GLY A 218 -5.12 -2.48 21.22
C GLY A 218 -6.44 -2.98 20.63
N SER A 219 -6.43 -3.87 19.63
CA SER A 219 -7.63 -4.37 18.98
C SER A 219 -8.33 -5.43 19.84
N VAL A 220 -9.67 -5.40 19.89
CA VAL A 220 -10.50 -6.35 20.66
C VAL A 220 -10.23 -7.81 20.29
N ASP A 221 -9.90 -8.07 19.03
CA ASP A 221 -9.61 -9.39 18.48
C ASP A 221 -8.11 -9.73 18.41
N TRP A 222 -7.23 -8.87 18.92
CA TRP A 222 -5.78 -9.08 18.94
C TRP A 222 -5.39 -10.45 19.51
N ASN A 223 -5.83 -10.72 20.74
CA ASN A 223 -5.50 -11.96 21.46
C ASN A 223 -5.99 -13.20 20.70
N PHE A 224 -7.10 -13.09 19.95
CA PHE A 224 -7.57 -14.21 19.14
C PHE A 224 -6.56 -14.53 18.02
N TYR A 225 -6.15 -13.53 17.23
CA TYR A 225 -5.24 -13.79 16.11
C TYR A 225 -3.81 -14.09 16.56
N VAL A 226 -3.32 -13.47 17.63
CA VAL A 226 -2.01 -13.84 18.20
C VAL A 226 -2.00 -15.30 18.65
N ASN A 227 -3.05 -15.77 19.33
CA ASN A 227 -3.15 -17.18 19.72
C ASN A 227 -3.17 -18.11 18.49
N VAL A 228 -3.80 -17.69 17.39
CA VAL A 228 -3.76 -18.46 16.13
C VAL A 228 -2.33 -18.50 15.57
N VAL A 229 -1.63 -17.37 15.54
CA VAL A 229 -0.23 -17.30 15.07
C VAL A 229 0.69 -18.15 15.96
N SER A 230 0.51 -18.11 17.27
CA SER A 230 1.28 -18.91 18.23
C SER A 230 1.12 -20.42 17.99
N LYS A 231 -0.09 -20.89 17.65
CA LYS A 231 -0.34 -22.30 17.30
C LYS A 231 0.39 -22.76 16.04
N LEU A 232 0.76 -21.84 15.14
CA LEU A 232 1.53 -22.15 13.93
C LEU A 232 3.03 -22.30 14.20
N GLY A 233 3.50 -22.08 15.44
CA GLY A 233 4.93 -22.11 15.75
C GLY A 233 5.72 -20.91 15.19
N LEU A 234 5.04 -19.88 14.66
CA LEU A 234 5.66 -18.70 14.04
C LEU A 234 6.18 -17.66 15.06
N GLN A 235 6.51 -18.10 16.27
CA GLN A 235 6.79 -17.29 17.47
C GLN A 235 7.94 -16.27 17.30
N ASN A 236 8.74 -16.37 16.23
CA ASN A 236 9.80 -15.43 15.90
C ASN A 236 9.32 -14.10 15.30
N THR A 237 8.03 -13.95 14.96
CA THR A 237 7.47 -12.67 14.45
C THR A 237 7.02 -11.71 15.56
N ALA A 238 6.56 -12.22 16.71
CA ALA A 238 6.12 -11.37 17.84
C ALA A 238 7.29 -10.79 18.67
N LYS A 239 8.45 -11.45 18.66
CA LYS A 239 9.63 -11.03 19.45
C LYS A 239 10.43 -9.86 18.85
N GLN A 240 10.28 -9.57 17.56
CA GLN A 240 10.96 -8.40 16.95
C GLN A 240 10.20 -7.08 17.17
N VAL A 241 8.89 -7.12 17.46
CA VAL A 241 8.11 -5.94 17.82
C VAL A 241 8.37 -5.53 19.29
N THR A 242 8.65 -6.50 20.16
CA THR A 242 8.84 -6.27 21.61
C THR A 242 10.24 -5.79 22.01
N ARG A 243 11.25 -5.83 21.12
CA ARG A 243 12.62 -5.36 21.43
C ARG A 243 12.91 -3.89 21.10
N LYS A 244 11.97 -3.15 20.49
CA LYS A 244 12.03 -1.67 20.46
C LYS A 244 11.10 -1.08 21.53
N ARG A 245 11.35 -1.41 22.79
CA ARG A 245 11.04 -0.50 23.89
C ARG A 245 12.31 0.29 24.14
N GLU A 246 12.33 1.55 23.71
CA GLU A 246 13.24 2.53 24.27
C GLU A 246 13.01 2.57 25.78
N ALA A 247 14.10 2.44 26.54
CA ALA A 247 14.06 2.63 27.98
C ALA A 247 13.54 4.06 28.26
N PRO A 248 12.71 4.26 29.29
CA PRO A 248 12.38 5.61 29.70
C PRO A 248 13.66 6.35 30.05
N ASN A 249 13.86 7.52 29.42
CA ASN A 249 14.89 8.48 29.82
C ASN A 249 14.57 8.92 31.26
N ILE A 250 15.19 8.26 32.22
CA ILE A 250 15.25 8.75 33.60
C ILE A 250 16.32 9.83 33.58
N TYR A 251 15.89 11.08 33.48
CA TYR A 251 16.77 12.20 33.78
C TYR A 251 17.11 12.15 35.28
N PRO A 252 18.39 12.17 35.68
CA PRO A 252 18.75 12.36 37.08
C PRO A 252 18.41 13.80 37.52
N PRO A 253 18.08 14.02 38.80
CA PRO A 253 17.72 15.34 39.30
C PRO A 253 18.89 16.31 39.16
N GLU A 254 18.63 17.46 38.54
CA GLU A 254 19.61 18.53 38.36
C GLU A 254 20.15 19.00 39.71
N VAL A 255 21.47 18.88 39.85
CA VAL A 255 22.24 19.53 40.90
C VAL A 255 22.31 21.01 40.55
N PHE A 256 21.60 21.85 41.30
CA PHE A 256 21.78 23.29 41.29
C PHE A 256 23.27 23.62 41.57
N ARG A 257 24.00 24.07 40.55
CA ARG A 257 25.26 24.79 40.73
C ARG A 257 24.97 26.28 40.70
N CYS A 258 25.16 26.92 41.85
CA CYS A 258 25.34 28.36 41.97
C CYS A 258 26.41 28.83 40.98
N ILE A 259 26.05 29.76 40.11
CA ILE A 259 27.01 30.56 39.36
C ILE A 259 27.11 31.89 40.10
N HIS A 260 28.23 32.08 40.79
CA HIS A 260 28.71 33.40 41.18
C HIS A 260 29.08 34.16 39.89
N VAL A 261 28.45 35.31 39.67
CA VAL A 261 29.06 36.38 38.89
C VAL A 261 28.95 37.64 39.74
N GLN A 262 30.11 38.07 40.23
CA GLN A 262 30.31 39.40 40.81
C GLN A 262 30.28 40.45 39.69
N ASP A 263 29.52 41.50 39.97
CA ASP A 263 29.82 42.91 39.79
C ASP A 263 30.38 43.38 38.44
N TYR A 264 29.54 44.13 37.71
CA TYR A 264 29.95 45.42 37.18
C TYR A 264 28.87 46.48 37.44
N VAL A 265 29.32 47.54 38.10
CA VAL A 265 28.64 48.77 38.46
C VAL A 265 28.55 49.66 37.22
N ASP A 266 27.40 50.29 36.93
CA ASP A 266 27.29 51.76 37.05
C ASP A 266 25.87 52.34 36.85
N ASN A 267 25.65 53.37 37.67
CA ASN A 267 24.64 54.42 37.79
C ASN A 267 23.58 54.61 36.68
N SER A 268 22.31 54.77 37.09
CA SER A 268 21.72 56.11 37.25
C SER A 268 20.22 56.07 37.66
N SER A 269 19.93 56.65 38.82
CA SER A 269 18.88 57.65 39.08
C SER A 269 17.37 57.35 38.93
N PHE A 270 16.65 57.76 39.98
CA PHE A 270 15.26 58.27 40.06
C PHE A 270 14.16 57.43 40.76
N ARG A 271 13.98 57.78 42.04
CA ARG A 271 12.76 58.23 42.77
C ARG A 271 11.42 57.46 42.63
N PHE A 272 10.93 57.01 43.80
CA PHE A 272 9.59 57.16 44.41
C PHE A 272 8.33 57.20 43.52
N PHE A 273 7.33 56.33 43.77
CA PHE A 273 6.20 56.57 44.72
C PHE A 273 5.23 55.37 44.77
N ASP A 274 4.57 55.25 45.93
CA ASP A 274 3.44 54.38 46.26
C ASP A 274 2.23 54.48 45.32
N SER A 275 1.52 53.37 45.13
CA SER A 275 0.06 53.19 45.33
C SER A 275 -0.33 51.74 45.06
#